data_AF-A0A5C3KQ38-F1
#
_entry.id   AF-A0A5C3KQ38-F1
#
_cell.length_a   1.000
_cell.length_b   1.000
_cell.length_c   1.000
_cell.angle_alpha   90.00
_cell.angle_beta   90.00
_cell.angle_gamma   90.00
#
_symmetry.space_group_name_H-M   'P 1'
#
loop_
_entity.id
_entity.type
_entity.pdbx_description
1 polymer ?
#
loop_
_entity_poly.entity_id
_entity_poly.type
_entity_poly.pdbx_seq_one_letter_code
_entity_poly.pdbx_strand_id
1 'polypeptide(L)'
;MNTETPEASIEVPSSQEKAVCPFSDCDIPIDVVFQSSDGVMIGGHLQLFSTYSEGFPSSDVAQAPDPNSEPVPLPGEDSTTLKLLFKLMHKRRHADCHLEARQIGEILNLAEAAEKYFVFHLMEICRFLIVVKERTWKGSTNAVKVLAYATKNNYWDIVDTAAPGTVGCPPTEFKNLSVQLELAWFRYRQKWLDIAEFALTQPQYINAKKKIHECNGSIAYFAHTFADLPRTASAALDLLVKGLLPGVYYDRHSEYIENCSTCRDLVAVWKSGIRAKVAAIPTFKQFYV
;
A
#
# COMPACT_ATOMS: atom_id res chain seq x y z
N MET A 1 58.94 -26.06 -33.98
CA MET A 1 57.91 -25.04 -33.66
C MET A 1 57.01 -25.62 -32.59
N ASN A 2 57.38 -25.44 -31.31
CA ASN A 2 56.49 -25.67 -30.18
C ASN A 2 56.47 -24.35 -29.40
N THR A 3 55.37 -23.63 -29.51
CA THR A 3 55.10 -22.40 -28.77
C THR A 3 54.32 -22.79 -27.51
N GLU A 4 55.00 -22.81 -26.38
CA GLU A 4 54.34 -22.86 -25.07
C GLU A 4 53.83 -21.45 -24.74
N THR A 5 52.51 -21.31 -24.73
CA THR A 5 51.82 -20.17 -24.13
C THR A 5 51.80 -20.34 -22.61
N PRO A 6 52.12 -19.30 -21.81
CA PRO A 6 51.97 -19.38 -20.36
C PRO A 6 50.49 -19.27 -19.99
N GLU A 7 50.00 -20.23 -19.20
CA GLU A 7 48.70 -20.14 -18.53
C GLU A 7 48.74 -18.96 -17.55
N ALA A 8 47.99 -17.91 -17.88
CA ALA A 8 47.71 -16.82 -16.96
C ALA A 8 46.83 -17.35 -15.83
N SER A 9 47.40 -17.46 -14.63
CA SER A 9 46.67 -17.70 -13.40
C SER A 9 45.72 -16.53 -13.17
N ILE A 10 44.42 -16.77 -13.33
CA ILE A 10 43.37 -15.83 -12.97
C ILE A 10 43.35 -15.81 -11.44
N GLU A 11 43.95 -14.77 -10.86
CA GLU A 11 43.75 -14.43 -9.46
C GLU A 11 42.27 -14.06 -9.26
N VAL A 12 41.52 -14.99 -8.67
CA VAL A 12 40.18 -14.71 -8.14
C VAL A 12 40.37 -13.73 -6.99
N PRO A 13 39.71 -12.55 -6.99
CA PRO A 13 39.84 -11.61 -5.89
C PRO A 13 39.18 -12.20 -4.63
N SER A 14 40.00 -12.79 -3.78
CA SER A 14 39.66 -13.21 -2.42
C SER A 14 39.53 -11.96 -1.54
N SER A 15 38.36 -11.33 -1.60
CA SER A 15 37.93 -10.37 -0.60
C SER A 15 36.48 -10.65 -0.24
N GLN A 16 36.24 -11.81 0.37
CA GLN A 16 34.99 -12.03 1.11
C GLN A 16 35.01 -11.05 2.27
N GLU A 17 34.28 -9.94 2.14
CA GLU A 17 33.96 -9.07 3.26
C GLU A 17 33.37 -9.93 4.38
N LYS A 18 34.05 -9.93 5.53
CA LYS A 18 33.64 -10.74 6.67
C LYS A 18 32.27 -10.26 7.12
N ALA A 19 31.30 -11.17 7.13
CA ALA A 19 29.93 -10.86 7.57
C ALA A 19 29.95 -10.27 8.99
N VAL A 20 29.19 -9.20 9.21
CA VAL A 20 29.10 -8.50 10.50
C VAL A 20 27.66 -8.57 11.00
N CYS A 21 27.49 -8.72 12.32
CA CYS A 21 26.19 -8.58 12.95
C CYS A 21 25.68 -7.14 12.74
N PRO A 22 24.41 -6.94 12.31
CA PRO A 22 23.84 -5.59 12.15
C PRO A 22 23.85 -4.73 13.41
N PHE A 23 23.96 -5.34 14.60
CA PHE A 23 24.01 -4.65 15.88
C PHE A 23 25.46 -4.31 16.24
N SER A 24 25.80 -3.01 16.29
CA SER A 24 27.19 -2.50 16.36
C SER A 24 27.97 -2.92 17.61
N ASP A 25 27.28 -3.14 18.73
CA ASP A 25 27.91 -3.52 20.01
C ASP A 25 27.65 -4.99 20.38
N CYS A 26 27.43 -5.86 19.37
CA CYS A 26 27.20 -7.27 19.61
C CYS A 26 28.50 -8.02 19.91
N ASP A 27 28.55 -8.66 21.08
CA ASP A 27 29.64 -9.53 21.56
C ASP A 27 29.32 -11.03 21.39
N ILE A 28 28.14 -11.36 20.87
CA ILE A 28 27.74 -12.73 20.60
C ILE A 28 28.49 -13.21 19.33
N PRO A 29 29.14 -14.39 19.36
CA PRO A 29 29.74 -14.97 18.17
C PRO A 29 28.71 -15.17 17.05
N ILE A 30 29.11 -14.85 15.82
CA ILE A 30 28.31 -15.12 14.62
C ILE A 30 28.39 -16.63 14.34
N ASP A 31 27.23 -17.29 14.28
CA ASP A 31 27.11 -18.74 14.02
C ASP A 31 26.33 -19.04 12.73
N VAL A 32 25.85 -18.00 12.04
CA VAL A 32 25.19 -18.09 10.72
C VAL A 32 25.44 -16.83 9.91
N VAL A 33 25.61 -16.99 8.60
CA VAL A 33 25.70 -15.89 7.64
C VAL A 33 24.53 -16.00 6.66
N PHE A 34 23.80 -14.91 6.48
CA PHE A 34 22.75 -14.78 5.47
C PHE A 34 23.23 -13.93 4.31
N GLN A 35 22.77 -14.25 3.10
CA GLN A 35 22.97 -13.41 1.92
C GLN A 35 21.64 -12.78 1.52
N SER A 36 21.61 -11.45 1.45
CA SER A 36 20.45 -10.70 0.98
C SER A 36 20.30 -10.76 -0.55
N SER A 37 19.15 -10.31 -1.06
CA SER A 37 18.87 -10.25 -2.51
C SER A 37 19.79 -9.29 -3.29
N ASP A 38 20.33 -8.27 -2.62
CA ASP A 38 21.36 -7.35 -3.12
C ASP A 38 22.79 -7.85 -2.87
N GLY A 39 22.96 -9.12 -2.48
CA GLY A 39 24.24 -9.82 -2.40
C GLY A 39 25.07 -9.54 -1.14
N VAL A 40 24.52 -8.79 -0.17
CA VAL A 40 25.23 -8.42 1.07
C VAL A 40 25.21 -9.58 2.07
N MET A 41 26.38 -9.88 2.63
CA MET A 41 26.53 -10.87 3.70
C MET A 41 26.23 -10.26 5.07
N ILE A 42 25.33 -10.89 5.82
CA ILE A 42 24.83 -10.40 7.11
C ILE A 42 25.05 -11.49 8.16
N GLY A 43 25.80 -11.16 9.20
CA GLY A 43 26.03 -12.08 10.32
C GLY A 43 24.81 -12.14 11.25
N GLY A 44 24.54 -13.32 11.80
CA GLY A 44 23.44 -13.53 12.73
C GLY A 44 23.76 -14.54 13.84
N HIS A 45 22.74 -14.79 14.67
CA HIS A 45 22.81 -15.66 15.84
C HIS A 45 21.60 -16.61 15.84
N LEU A 46 21.81 -17.90 15.53
CA LEU A 46 20.74 -18.90 15.37
C LEU A 46 19.82 -18.97 16.58
N GLN A 47 20.37 -18.86 17.79
CA GLN A 47 19.59 -18.86 19.03
C GLN A 47 18.62 -17.68 19.13
N LEU A 48 18.98 -16.51 18.61
CA LEU A 48 18.06 -15.35 18.59
C LEU A 48 16.95 -15.58 17.58
N PHE A 49 17.28 -16.07 16.38
CA PHE A 49 16.26 -16.33 15.37
C PHE A 49 15.28 -17.40 15.81
N SER A 50 15.75 -18.52 16.38
CA SER A 50 14.87 -19.58 16.90
C SER A 50 13.98 -19.12 18.06
N THR A 51 14.38 -18.07 18.80
CA THR A 51 13.55 -17.48 19.86
C THR A 51 12.39 -16.64 19.29
N TYR A 52 12.61 -15.93 18.18
CA TYR A 52 11.71 -14.87 17.70
C TYR A 52 10.99 -15.19 16.39
N SER A 53 11.38 -16.27 15.72
CA SER A 53 10.95 -16.62 14.38
C SER A 53 10.77 -18.12 14.26
N GLU A 54 9.71 -18.53 13.56
CA GLU A 54 9.51 -19.92 13.12
C GLU A 54 9.99 -20.15 11.67
N GLY A 55 10.44 -19.10 10.99
CA GLY A 55 10.88 -19.15 9.59
C GLY A 55 12.38 -19.34 9.37
N PHE A 56 13.19 -19.29 10.44
CA PHE A 56 14.63 -19.54 10.39
C PHE A 56 14.99 -20.93 10.91
N PRO A 57 16.14 -21.50 10.51
CA PRO A 57 16.62 -22.77 11.02
C PRO A 57 16.74 -22.76 12.56
N SER A 58 16.27 -23.83 13.21
CA SER A 58 16.45 -23.99 14.65
C SER A 58 17.91 -24.29 14.99
N SER A 59 18.38 -23.72 16.10
CA SER A 59 19.68 -24.02 16.70
C SER A 59 19.86 -25.50 17.06
N ASP A 60 18.76 -26.24 17.23
CA ASP A 60 18.80 -27.66 17.60
C ASP A 60 19.05 -28.59 16.40
N VAL A 61 18.87 -28.07 15.17
CA VAL A 61 18.98 -28.83 13.92
C VAL A 61 20.23 -28.41 13.13
N ALA A 62 20.72 -27.18 13.34
CA ALA A 62 21.97 -26.73 12.74
C ALA A 62 23.17 -27.48 13.34
N GLN A 63 23.98 -28.12 12.50
CA GLN A 63 25.26 -28.66 12.94
C GLN A 63 26.15 -27.53 13.47
N ALA A 64 27.08 -27.88 14.37
CA ALA A 64 27.98 -26.95 15.05
C ALA A 64 28.56 -25.89 14.08
N PRO A 65 28.75 -24.64 14.55
CA PRO A 65 29.11 -23.51 13.71
C PRO A 65 30.39 -23.80 12.91
N ASP A 66 30.25 -24.04 11.61
CA ASP A 66 31.38 -24.07 10.68
C ASP A 66 31.53 -22.67 10.08
N PRO A 67 32.63 -21.93 10.37
CA PRO A 67 32.89 -20.64 9.75
C PRO A 67 33.09 -20.72 8.22
N ASN A 68 33.17 -21.92 7.63
CA ASN A 68 33.14 -22.16 6.19
C ASN A 68 31.75 -22.59 5.67
N SER A 69 30.71 -22.52 6.50
CA SER A 69 29.34 -22.81 6.08
C SER A 69 28.94 -21.88 4.93
N GLU A 70 28.31 -22.45 3.92
CA GLU A 70 27.77 -21.67 2.81
C GLU A 70 26.74 -20.66 3.36
N PRO A 71 26.78 -19.39 2.91
CA PRO A 71 25.80 -18.40 3.31
C PRO A 71 24.38 -18.85 2.98
N VAL A 72 23.43 -18.62 3.88
CA VAL A 72 22.01 -18.95 3.66
C VAL A 72 21.39 -17.86 2.77
N PRO A 73 20.99 -18.17 1.53
CA PRO A 73 20.40 -17.16 0.65
C PRO A 73 18.98 -16.82 1.11
N LEU A 74 18.69 -15.52 1.24
CA LEU A 74 17.36 -14.98 1.51
C LEU A 74 16.87 -14.20 0.29
N PRO A 75 16.38 -14.91 -0.75
CA PRO A 75 15.90 -14.25 -1.96
C PRO A 75 14.58 -13.52 -1.67
N GLY A 76 14.56 -12.22 -1.94
CA GLY A 76 13.37 -11.36 -1.85
C GLY A 76 13.57 -10.10 -1.02
N GLU A 77 14.41 -10.14 0.02
CA GLU A 77 14.62 -9.03 0.93
C GLU A 77 15.98 -8.37 0.68
N ASP A 78 16.00 -7.05 0.62
CA ASP A 78 17.25 -6.29 0.54
C ASP A 78 17.98 -6.26 1.89
N SER A 79 19.27 -5.91 1.84
CA SER A 79 20.11 -5.84 3.03
C SER A 79 19.59 -4.85 4.07
N THR A 80 18.91 -3.78 3.65
CA THR A 80 18.36 -2.76 4.57
C THR A 80 17.23 -3.34 5.42
N THR A 81 16.32 -4.07 4.77
CA THR A 81 15.17 -4.73 5.41
C THR A 81 15.63 -5.84 6.35
N LEU A 82 16.56 -6.69 5.89
CA LEU A 82 17.09 -7.78 6.70
C LEU A 82 17.87 -7.28 7.92
N LYS A 83 18.72 -6.26 7.75
CA LYS A 83 19.44 -5.64 8.87
C LYS A 83 18.47 -5.08 9.91
N LEU A 84 17.38 -4.44 9.48
CA LEU A 84 16.36 -3.93 10.38
C LEU A 84 15.62 -5.05 11.12
N LEU A 85 15.18 -6.08 10.40
CA LEU A 85 14.52 -7.25 10.97
C LEU A 85 15.41 -7.92 12.02
N PHE A 86 16.69 -8.17 11.69
CA PHE A 86 17.64 -8.82 12.58
C PHE A 86 17.97 -7.97 13.80
N LYS A 87 18.10 -6.65 13.62
CA LYS A 87 18.24 -5.72 14.76
C LYS A 87 17.05 -5.87 15.71
N LEU A 88 15.82 -5.86 15.21
CA LEU A 88 14.62 -5.90 16.05
C LEU A 88 14.40 -7.24 16.77
N MET A 89 14.98 -8.34 16.27
CA MET A 89 15.00 -9.63 16.98
C MET A 89 16.13 -9.72 18.01
N HIS A 90 16.98 -8.70 18.12
CA HIS A 90 18.04 -8.67 19.11
C HIS A 90 17.47 -8.28 20.48
N LYS A 91 17.84 -9.01 21.54
CA LYS A 91 17.39 -8.78 22.95
C LYS A 91 17.99 -7.51 23.59
N ARG A 92 18.01 -6.39 22.89
CA ARG A 92 18.63 -5.13 23.37
C ARG A 92 17.76 -3.94 23.01
N ARG A 93 17.83 -2.89 23.82
CA ARG A 93 17.11 -1.64 23.53
C ARG A 93 17.74 -0.96 22.31
N HIS A 94 16.94 -0.73 21.28
CA HIS A 94 17.39 -0.09 20.06
C HIS A 94 17.29 1.44 20.21
N ALA A 95 18.43 2.12 20.30
CA ALA A 95 18.46 3.58 20.29
C ALA A 95 18.30 4.16 18.87
N ASP A 96 18.49 3.34 17.83
CA ASP A 96 18.57 3.73 16.42
C ASP A 96 17.43 3.18 15.53
N CYS A 97 16.48 2.41 16.10
CA CYS A 97 15.38 1.80 15.35
C CYS A 97 14.06 2.56 15.52
N HIS A 98 13.99 3.75 14.92
CA HIS A 98 12.79 4.61 14.91
C HIS A 98 11.80 4.20 13.81
N LEU A 99 10.99 3.17 14.07
CA LEU A 99 9.99 2.70 13.10
C LEU A 99 8.91 3.75 12.79
N GLU A 100 8.58 4.59 13.76
CA GLU A 100 7.63 5.70 13.61
C GLU A 100 8.10 6.76 12.60
N ALA A 101 9.40 6.92 12.41
CA ALA A 101 9.97 7.90 11.48
C ALA A 101 10.11 7.37 10.05
N ARG A 102 10.02 6.05 9.85
CA ARG A 102 10.20 5.42 8.53
C ARG A 102 9.03 5.68 7.60
N GLN A 103 9.34 5.65 6.31
CA GLN A 103 8.34 5.75 5.26
C GLN A 103 7.51 4.47 5.18
N ILE A 104 6.28 4.58 4.68
CA ILE A 104 5.38 3.42 4.59
C ILE A 104 5.96 2.27 3.77
N GLY A 105 6.75 2.57 2.72
CA GLY A 105 7.40 1.55 1.90
C GLY A 105 8.38 0.69 2.70
N GLU A 106 9.17 1.31 3.58
CA GLU A 106 10.10 0.59 4.46
C GLU A 106 9.35 -0.26 5.49
N ILE A 107 8.23 0.26 6.02
CA ILE A 107 7.37 -0.50 6.94
C ILE A 107 6.74 -1.70 6.24
N LEU A 108 6.28 -1.56 5.00
CA LEU A 108 5.73 -2.68 4.23
C LEU A 108 6.80 -3.73 3.90
N ASN A 109 8.02 -3.33 3.57
CA ASN A 109 9.11 -4.27 3.35
C ASN A 109 9.44 -5.05 4.64
N LEU A 110 9.50 -4.36 5.79
CA LEU A 110 9.70 -5.02 7.08
C LEU A 110 8.53 -5.94 7.42
N ALA A 111 7.29 -5.52 7.13
CA ALA A 111 6.09 -6.32 7.37
C ALA A 111 6.10 -7.61 6.54
N GLU A 112 6.36 -7.53 5.23
CA GLU A 112 6.49 -8.71 4.35
C GLU A 112 7.57 -9.67 4.83
N ALA A 113 8.73 -9.15 5.27
CA ALA A 113 9.78 -9.98 5.85
C ALA A 113 9.32 -10.62 7.17
N ALA A 114 8.65 -9.88 8.05
CA ALA A 114 8.12 -10.41 9.30
C ALA A 114 7.08 -11.52 9.08
N GLU A 115 6.18 -11.37 8.10
CA GLU A 115 5.23 -12.41 7.70
C GLU A 115 5.96 -13.66 7.19
N LYS A 116 6.90 -13.49 6.24
CA LYS A 116 7.65 -14.58 5.61
C LYS A 116 8.43 -15.41 6.62
N TYR A 117 9.02 -14.74 7.61
CA TYR A 117 9.82 -15.40 8.65
C TYR A 117 9.04 -15.62 9.95
N PHE A 118 7.71 -15.47 9.97
CA PHE A 118 6.88 -15.72 11.15
C PHE A 118 7.37 -14.99 12.42
N VAL A 119 7.74 -13.70 12.27
CA VAL A 119 8.20 -12.85 13.39
C VAL A 119 6.99 -12.13 14.00
N PHE A 120 6.17 -12.88 14.76
CA PHE A 120 4.82 -12.48 15.17
C PHE A 120 4.71 -11.10 15.83
N HIS A 121 5.65 -10.75 16.71
CA HIS A 121 5.63 -9.45 17.38
C HIS A 121 5.85 -8.28 16.40
N LEU A 122 6.65 -8.48 15.34
CA LEU A 122 6.87 -7.48 14.30
C LEU A 122 5.71 -7.40 13.33
N MET A 123 5.01 -8.52 13.06
CA MET A 123 3.78 -8.50 12.28
C MET A 123 2.77 -7.54 12.92
N GLU A 124 2.52 -7.66 14.22
CA GLU A 124 1.58 -6.80 14.95
C GLU A 124 2.06 -5.33 15.03
N ILE A 125 3.36 -5.09 15.27
CA ILE A 125 3.92 -3.73 15.28
C ILE A 125 3.78 -3.06 13.90
N CYS A 126 4.13 -3.78 12.82
CA CYS A 126 4.02 -3.25 11.47
C CYS A 126 2.57 -2.99 11.07
N ARG A 127 1.66 -3.92 11.40
CA ARG A 127 0.22 -3.74 11.19
C ARG A 127 -0.30 -2.48 11.89
N PHE A 128 0.05 -2.30 13.16
CA PHE A 128 -0.30 -1.10 13.91
C PHE A 128 0.25 0.17 13.24
N LEU A 129 1.52 0.15 12.83
CA LEU A 129 2.16 1.29 12.14
C LEU A 129 1.49 1.63 10.81
N ILE A 130 1.11 0.63 10.02
CA ILE A 130 0.37 0.83 8.76
C ILE A 130 -0.95 1.55 9.02
N VAL A 131 -1.69 1.14 10.07
CA VAL A 131 -2.97 1.76 10.46
C VAL A 131 -2.77 3.21 10.91
N VAL A 132 -1.87 3.48 11.86
CA VAL A 132 -1.69 4.86 12.38
C VAL A 132 -1.08 5.81 11.35
N LYS A 133 -0.39 5.28 10.33
CA LYS A 133 0.17 6.04 9.21
C LYS A 133 -0.80 6.22 8.04
N GLU A 134 -2.10 5.91 8.19
CA GLU A 134 -3.11 6.02 7.12
C GLU A 134 -2.96 7.29 6.27
N ARG A 135 -2.84 8.43 6.93
CA ARG A 135 -2.74 9.74 6.26
C ARG A 135 -1.52 9.90 5.35
N THR A 136 -0.46 9.13 5.57
CA THR A 136 0.78 9.22 4.80
C THR A 136 0.74 8.41 3.50
N TRP A 137 -0.12 7.41 3.40
CA TRP A 137 -0.20 6.54 2.23
C TRP A 137 -1.51 6.68 1.47
N LYS A 138 -2.58 7.16 2.12
CA LYS A 138 -3.89 7.38 1.50
C LYS A 138 -3.81 8.43 0.39
N GLY A 139 -4.32 8.10 -0.80
CA GLY A 139 -4.30 8.97 -1.98
C GLY A 139 -2.97 9.00 -2.73
N SER A 140 -2.09 8.03 -2.50
CA SER A 140 -0.86 7.81 -3.27
C SER A 140 -0.81 6.38 -3.82
N THR A 141 0.16 6.08 -4.67
CA THR A 141 0.43 4.70 -5.12
C THR A 141 0.74 3.75 -3.96
N ASN A 142 1.12 4.25 -2.78
CA ASN A 142 1.29 3.43 -1.59
C ASN A 142 -0.02 2.79 -1.12
N ALA A 143 -1.19 3.38 -1.40
CA ALA A 143 -2.46 2.74 -1.08
C ALA A 143 -2.65 1.40 -1.81
N VAL A 144 -2.13 1.27 -3.03
CA VAL A 144 -2.15 0.01 -3.79
C VAL A 144 -1.24 -1.02 -3.13
N LYS A 145 -0.05 -0.62 -2.69
CA LYS A 145 0.88 -1.50 -1.98
C LYS A 145 0.32 -1.98 -0.63
N VAL A 146 -0.30 -1.07 0.13
CA VAL A 146 -0.98 -1.42 1.40
C VAL A 146 -2.15 -2.38 1.14
N LEU A 147 -2.97 -2.11 0.12
CA LEU A 147 -4.07 -3.01 -0.27
C LEU A 147 -3.56 -4.41 -0.64
N ALA A 148 -2.46 -4.49 -1.40
CA ALA A 148 -1.86 -5.75 -1.81
C ALA A 148 -1.33 -6.55 -0.61
N TYR A 149 -0.53 -5.91 0.25
CA TYR A 149 -0.02 -6.52 1.48
C TYR A 149 -1.15 -7.01 2.39
N ALA A 150 -2.14 -6.14 2.66
CA ALA A 150 -3.23 -6.47 3.56
C ALA A 150 -4.13 -7.60 3.02
N THR A 151 -4.35 -7.64 1.71
CA THR A 151 -5.10 -8.71 1.06
C THR A 151 -4.35 -10.04 1.16
N LYS A 152 -3.05 -10.04 0.85
CA LYS A 152 -2.19 -11.23 0.93
C LYS A 152 -2.20 -11.88 2.32
N ASN A 153 -2.21 -11.05 3.37
CA ASN A 153 -2.16 -11.49 4.76
C ASN A 153 -3.52 -11.48 5.48
N ASN A 154 -4.64 -11.33 4.73
CA ASN A 154 -6.02 -11.36 5.24
C ASN A 154 -6.37 -10.29 6.31
N TYR A 155 -5.72 -9.13 6.28
CA TYR A 155 -6.03 -7.99 7.15
C TYR A 155 -7.18 -7.14 6.58
N TRP A 156 -8.40 -7.67 6.68
CA TRP A 156 -9.59 -7.10 6.05
C TRP A 156 -9.95 -5.68 6.52
N ASP A 157 -9.64 -5.34 7.77
CA ASP A 157 -9.77 -3.99 8.32
C ASP A 157 -8.91 -2.97 7.56
N ILE A 158 -7.67 -3.37 7.22
CA ILE A 158 -6.75 -2.54 6.44
C ILE A 158 -7.17 -2.52 4.97
N VAL A 159 -7.58 -3.66 4.41
CA VAL A 159 -8.10 -3.77 3.03
C VAL A 159 -9.24 -2.79 2.79
N ASP A 160 -10.26 -2.79 3.65
CA ASP A 160 -11.43 -1.94 3.49
C ASP A 160 -11.11 -0.45 3.71
N THR A 161 -10.10 -0.15 4.53
CA THR A 161 -9.59 1.23 4.75
C THR A 161 -8.77 1.72 3.55
N ALA A 162 -7.96 0.84 2.93
CA ALA A 162 -7.05 1.21 1.85
C ALA A 162 -7.75 1.31 0.49
N ALA A 163 -8.72 0.44 0.23
CA ALA A 163 -9.38 0.32 -1.07
C ALA A 163 -9.93 1.64 -1.65
N PRO A 164 -10.64 2.50 -0.90
CA PRO A 164 -11.10 3.79 -1.44
C PRO A 164 -9.96 4.65 -1.99
N GLY A 165 -8.80 4.64 -1.33
CA GLY A 165 -7.61 5.41 -1.73
C GLY A 165 -6.97 4.93 -3.04
N THR A 166 -7.38 3.77 -3.56
CA THR A 166 -6.85 3.19 -4.81
C THR A 166 -7.72 3.43 -6.03
N VAL A 167 -8.95 3.92 -5.86
CA VAL A 167 -9.94 4.05 -6.95
C VAL A 167 -9.45 5.03 -8.05
N GLY A 168 -8.71 6.07 -7.65
CA GLY A 168 -8.10 7.03 -8.56
C GLY A 168 -6.83 6.53 -9.24
N CYS A 169 -6.22 5.43 -8.78
CA CYS A 169 -4.98 4.91 -9.35
C CYS A 169 -5.19 4.33 -10.76
N PRO A 170 -4.17 4.42 -11.64
CA PRO A 170 -4.27 3.80 -12.94
C PRO A 170 -4.21 2.27 -12.82
N PRO A 171 -4.90 1.52 -13.70
CA PRO A 171 -4.87 0.04 -13.68
C PRO A 171 -3.46 -0.56 -13.79
N THR A 172 -2.49 0.18 -14.34
CA THR A 172 -1.09 -0.26 -14.45
C THR A 172 -0.45 -0.56 -13.10
N GLU A 173 -0.90 0.06 -12.00
CA GLU A 173 -0.41 -0.21 -10.65
C GLU A 173 -0.79 -1.62 -10.15
N PHE A 174 -1.77 -2.28 -10.79
CA PHE A 174 -2.29 -3.59 -10.38
C PHE A 174 -1.72 -4.75 -11.21
N LYS A 175 -0.97 -4.48 -12.30
CA LYS A 175 -0.52 -5.50 -13.26
C LYS A 175 0.37 -6.61 -12.69
N ASN A 176 1.06 -6.33 -11.59
CA ASN A 176 1.97 -7.28 -10.95
C ASN A 176 1.38 -7.91 -9.67
N LEU A 177 0.08 -7.70 -9.44
CA LEU A 177 -0.64 -8.26 -8.29
C LEU A 177 -1.36 -9.56 -8.68
N SER A 178 -1.96 -10.24 -7.71
CA SER A 178 -2.74 -11.44 -8.01
C SER A 178 -3.94 -11.11 -8.89
N VAL A 179 -4.24 -12.01 -9.84
CA VAL A 179 -5.41 -11.87 -10.74
C VAL A 179 -6.71 -11.68 -9.96
N GLN A 180 -6.85 -12.35 -8.82
CA GLN A 180 -8.01 -12.21 -7.94
C GLN A 180 -8.13 -10.77 -7.39
N LEU A 181 -7.02 -10.18 -6.92
CA LEU A 181 -7.01 -8.82 -6.40
C LEU A 181 -7.31 -7.80 -7.50
N GLU A 182 -6.72 -7.98 -8.68
CA GLU A 182 -6.97 -7.13 -9.84
C GLU A 182 -8.46 -7.15 -10.24
N LEU A 183 -9.06 -8.33 -10.37
CA LEU A 183 -10.49 -8.47 -10.71
C LEU A 183 -11.41 -7.88 -9.64
N ALA A 184 -11.12 -8.12 -8.36
CA ALA A 184 -11.87 -7.54 -7.25
C ALA A 184 -11.81 -6.00 -7.29
N TRP A 185 -10.61 -5.45 -7.54
CA TRP A 185 -10.41 -4.02 -7.67
C TRP A 185 -11.15 -3.41 -8.86
N PHE A 186 -11.14 -4.06 -10.03
CA PHE A 186 -11.92 -3.58 -11.17
C PHE A 186 -13.41 -3.49 -10.86
N ARG A 187 -13.98 -4.52 -10.22
CA ARG A 187 -15.40 -4.52 -9.83
C ARG A 187 -15.72 -3.43 -8.80
N TYR A 188 -14.83 -3.27 -7.81
CA TYR A 188 -14.95 -2.21 -6.81
C TYR A 188 -14.88 -0.82 -7.45
N ARG A 189 -13.88 -0.57 -8.30
CA ARG A 189 -13.69 0.68 -9.03
C ARG A 189 -14.85 0.99 -9.97
N GLN A 190 -15.46 -0.02 -10.59
CA GLN A 190 -16.64 0.17 -11.43
C GLN A 190 -17.80 0.82 -10.66
N LYS A 191 -18.04 0.44 -9.39
CA LYS A 191 -19.07 1.09 -8.57
C LYS A 191 -18.82 2.58 -8.37
N TRP A 192 -17.56 2.97 -8.19
CA TRP A 192 -17.20 4.37 -8.09
C TRP A 192 -17.35 5.12 -9.42
N LEU A 193 -17.04 4.48 -10.55
CA LEU A 193 -17.26 5.04 -11.87
C LEU A 193 -18.75 5.28 -12.16
N ASP A 194 -19.62 4.31 -11.84
CA ASP A 194 -21.08 4.45 -12.00
C ASP A 194 -21.62 5.66 -11.19
N ILE A 195 -21.05 5.90 -10.00
CA ILE A 195 -21.42 7.03 -9.15
C ILE A 195 -20.84 8.34 -9.70
N ALA A 196 -19.60 8.31 -10.21
CA ALA A 196 -19.00 9.47 -10.85
C ALA A 196 -19.81 9.90 -12.09
N GLU A 197 -20.26 8.95 -12.91
CA GLU A 197 -21.15 9.23 -14.05
C GLU A 197 -22.45 9.91 -13.58
N PHE A 198 -23.10 9.38 -12.54
CA PHE A 198 -24.28 10.01 -11.94
C PHE A 198 -23.98 11.41 -11.37
N ALA A 199 -22.82 11.59 -10.74
CA ALA A 199 -22.38 12.84 -10.14
C ALA A 199 -21.91 13.89 -11.15
N LEU A 200 -21.65 13.49 -12.40
CA LEU A 200 -21.23 14.38 -13.50
C LEU A 200 -22.34 14.57 -14.54
N THR A 201 -23.50 13.93 -14.35
CA THR A 201 -24.68 14.09 -15.20
C THR A 201 -25.60 15.16 -14.60
N GLN A 202 -25.98 16.14 -15.41
CA GLN A 202 -26.94 17.16 -15.00
C GLN A 202 -28.32 16.50 -14.73
N PRO A 203 -28.85 16.59 -13.50
CA PRO A 203 -30.18 16.08 -13.20
C PRO A 203 -31.25 16.96 -13.82
N GLN A 204 -32.37 16.35 -14.20
CA GLN A 204 -33.56 17.06 -14.66
C GLN A 204 -34.68 16.91 -13.63
N TYR A 205 -35.29 18.04 -13.26
CA TYR A 205 -36.53 18.00 -12.47
C TYR A 205 -37.72 17.78 -13.40
N ILE A 206 -38.47 16.72 -13.16
CA ILE A 206 -39.69 16.37 -13.88
C ILE A 206 -40.83 16.32 -12.86
N ASN A 207 -41.84 17.18 -13.02
CA ASN A 207 -42.98 17.19 -12.10
C ASN A 207 -43.96 16.03 -12.36
N ALA A 208 -44.99 15.90 -11.51
CA ALA A 208 -46.04 14.89 -11.65
C ALA A 208 -46.79 14.92 -13.00
N LYS A 209 -46.75 16.04 -13.72
CA LYS A 209 -47.34 16.22 -15.05
C LYS A 209 -46.34 15.95 -16.19
N LYS A 210 -45.19 15.33 -15.89
CA LYS A 210 -44.09 15.06 -16.82
C LYS A 210 -43.52 16.31 -17.49
N LYS A 211 -43.68 17.50 -16.89
CA LYS A 211 -43.07 18.73 -17.40
C LYS A 211 -41.71 18.95 -16.76
N ILE A 212 -40.74 19.27 -17.61
CA ILE A 212 -39.39 19.64 -17.19
C ILE A 212 -39.43 21.05 -16.62
N HIS A 213 -38.74 21.26 -15.50
CA HIS A 213 -38.51 22.61 -14.99
C HIS A 213 -37.34 23.25 -15.72
N GLU A 214 -37.62 24.27 -16.52
CA GLU A 214 -36.64 25.07 -17.24
C GLU A 214 -36.32 26.34 -16.44
N CYS A 215 -35.07 26.48 -16.02
CA CYS A 215 -34.57 27.65 -15.32
C CYS A 215 -33.13 27.93 -15.73
N ASN A 216 -32.87 29.16 -16.18
CA ASN A 216 -31.52 29.61 -16.53
C ASN A 216 -30.53 29.48 -15.36
N GLY A 217 -31.02 29.63 -14.13
CA GLY A 217 -30.23 29.45 -12.91
C GLY A 217 -29.70 28.03 -12.75
N SER A 218 -30.52 27.00 -13.02
CA SER A 218 -30.09 25.60 -13.01
C SER A 218 -29.02 25.34 -14.08
N ILE A 219 -29.23 25.85 -15.29
CA ILE A 219 -28.29 25.69 -16.40
C ILE A 219 -26.94 26.33 -16.05
N ALA A 220 -26.95 27.57 -15.55
CA ALA A 220 -25.72 28.27 -15.14
C ALA A 220 -25.02 27.55 -13.98
N TYR A 221 -25.78 27.14 -12.94
CA TYR A 221 -25.25 26.39 -11.81
C TYR A 221 -24.48 25.14 -12.25
N PHE A 222 -25.07 24.28 -13.08
CA PHE A 222 -24.42 23.04 -13.50
C PHE A 222 -23.26 23.30 -14.46
N ALA A 223 -23.40 24.27 -15.38
CA ALA A 223 -22.31 24.64 -16.27
C ALA A 223 -21.06 25.11 -15.52
N HIS A 224 -21.21 26.03 -14.56
CA HIS A 224 -20.10 26.52 -13.74
C HIS A 224 -19.57 25.46 -12.77
N THR A 225 -20.46 24.70 -12.13
CA THR A 225 -20.07 23.62 -11.22
C THR A 225 -19.23 22.56 -11.92
N PHE A 226 -19.62 22.14 -13.13
CA PHE A 226 -18.87 21.13 -13.87
C PHE A 226 -17.60 21.68 -14.52
N ALA A 227 -17.57 22.97 -14.88
CA ALA A 227 -16.36 23.63 -15.39
C ALA A 227 -15.22 23.67 -14.34
N ASP A 228 -15.56 23.71 -13.05
CA ASP A 228 -14.60 23.70 -11.93
C ASP A 228 -14.01 22.32 -11.62
N LEU A 229 -14.55 21.25 -12.20
CA LEU A 229 -14.13 19.89 -11.90
C LEU A 229 -12.83 19.52 -12.62
N PRO A 230 -12.02 18.62 -12.04
CA PRO A 230 -10.85 18.09 -12.72
C PRO A 230 -11.20 17.45 -14.05
N ARG A 231 -10.34 17.65 -15.06
CA ARG A 231 -10.56 17.12 -16.42
C ARG A 231 -10.26 15.63 -16.57
N THR A 232 -9.71 14.98 -15.54
CA THR A 232 -9.36 13.56 -15.59
C THR A 232 -10.28 12.74 -14.70
N ALA A 233 -10.65 11.54 -15.16
CA ALA A 233 -11.49 10.62 -14.40
C ALA A 233 -10.88 10.28 -13.04
N SER A 234 -9.56 10.05 -12.98
CA SER A 234 -8.85 9.76 -11.73
C SER A 234 -8.98 10.88 -10.70
N ALA A 235 -8.84 12.14 -11.10
CA ALA A 235 -8.96 13.27 -10.17
C ALA A 235 -10.42 13.51 -9.75
N ALA A 236 -11.39 13.30 -10.64
CA ALA A 236 -12.81 13.37 -10.29
C ALA A 236 -13.19 12.26 -9.26
N LEU A 237 -12.70 11.04 -9.46
CA LEU A 237 -12.87 9.93 -8.52
C LEU A 237 -12.23 10.24 -7.15
N ASP A 238 -11.03 10.83 -7.14
CA ASP A 238 -10.36 11.23 -5.90
C ASP A 238 -11.19 12.26 -5.10
N LEU A 239 -11.77 13.27 -5.78
CA LEU A 239 -12.69 14.22 -5.14
C LEU A 239 -13.96 13.54 -4.62
N LEU A 240 -14.51 12.58 -5.36
CA LEU A 240 -15.69 11.82 -4.96
C LEU A 240 -15.41 10.97 -3.71
N VAL A 241 -14.30 10.24 -3.69
CA VAL A 241 -13.85 9.42 -2.55
C VAL A 241 -13.62 10.29 -1.31
N LYS A 242 -13.03 11.47 -1.47
CA LYS A 242 -12.81 12.43 -0.38
C LYS A 242 -14.08 13.16 0.06
N GLY A 243 -15.22 12.91 -0.59
CA GLY A 243 -16.49 13.59 -0.29
C GLY A 243 -16.49 15.09 -0.65
N LEU A 244 -15.53 15.54 -1.44
CA LEU A 244 -15.33 16.97 -1.76
C LEU A 244 -16.29 17.46 -2.84
N LEU A 245 -16.79 16.57 -3.72
CA LEU A 245 -17.77 16.97 -4.74
C LEU A 245 -19.04 17.56 -4.10
N PRO A 246 -19.82 16.81 -3.29
CA PRO A 246 -21.13 17.27 -2.83
C PRO A 246 -21.08 18.20 -1.61
N GLY A 247 -19.89 18.55 -1.09
CA GLY A 247 -19.74 19.38 0.11
C GLY A 247 -18.77 20.55 -0.03
N VAL A 248 -18.03 20.65 -1.14
CA VAL A 248 -17.16 21.81 -1.41
C VAL A 248 -17.42 22.34 -2.81
N TYR A 249 -17.25 21.50 -3.83
CA TYR A 249 -17.34 21.96 -5.22
C TYR A 249 -18.76 22.36 -5.60
N TYR A 250 -19.75 21.57 -5.21
CA TYR A 250 -21.14 21.80 -5.60
C TYR A 250 -21.81 22.93 -4.78
N ASP A 251 -21.16 23.47 -3.75
CA ASP A 251 -21.72 24.59 -2.98
C ASP A 251 -21.24 25.96 -3.49
N ARG A 252 -20.16 25.99 -4.28
CA ARG A 252 -19.49 27.23 -4.74
C ARG A 252 -20.35 28.15 -5.60
N HIS A 253 -21.25 27.56 -6.38
CA HIS A 253 -22.05 28.26 -7.40
C HIS A 253 -23.53 28.33 -7.00
N SER A 254 -23.84 28.18 -5.71
CA SER A 254 -25.23 28.12 -5.21
C SER A 254 -26.03 29.42 -5.43
N GLU A 255 -25.35 30.55 -5.66
CA GLU A 255 -25.95 31.84 -6.01
C GLU A 255 -26.82 31.76 -7.27
N TYR A 256 -26.49 30.90 -8.26
CA TYR A 256 -27.29 30.79 -9.49
C TYR A 256 -28.69 30.19 -9.25
N ILE A 257 -28.91 29.49 -8.13
CA ILE A 257 -30.17 28.82 -7.80
C ILE A 257 -30.85 29.39 -6.55
N GLU A 258 -30.29 30.42 -5.93
CA GLU A 258 -30.78 31.00 -4.67
C GLU A 258 -32.23 31.51 -4.76
N ASN A 259 -32.65 31.93 -5.96
CA ASN A 259 -33.96 32.53 -6.21
C ASN A 259 -35.00 31.53 -6.75
N CYS A 260 -34.66 30.23 -6.86
CA CYS A 260 -35.59 29.21 -7.33
C CYS A 260 -35.65 27.98 -6.39
N SER A 261 -36.76 27.80 -5.69
CA SER A 261 -36.95 26.67 -4.76
C SER A 261 -36.83 25.31 -5.46
N THR A 262 -37.42 25.16 -6.65
CA THR A 262 -37.35 23.93 -7.45
C THR A 262 -35.91 23.56 -7.81
N CYS A 263 -35.07 24.54 -8.17
CA CYS A 263 -33.65 24.29 -8.46
C CYS A 263 -32.87 23.91 -7.20
N ARG A 264 -33.13 24.57 -6.06
CA ARG A 264 -32.51 24.20 -4.78
C ARG A 264 -32.86 22.78 -4.37
N ASP A 265 -34.14 22.41 -4.46
CA ASP A 265 -34.61 21.07 -4.11
C ASP A 265 -33.99 20.03 -5.05
N LEU A 266 -33.93 20.31 -6.36
CA LEU A 266 -33.27 19.45 -7.34
C LEU A 266 -31.80 19.18 -6.97
N VAL A 267 -31.04 20.24 -6.68
CA VAL A 267 -29.62 20.12 -6.32
C VAL A 267 -29.44 19.40 -4.98
N ALA A 268 -30.30 19.67 -3.99
CA ALA A 268 -30.26 19.00 -2.70
C ALA A 268 -30.54 17.49 -2.83
N VAL A 269 -31.57 17.11 -3.60
CA VAL A 269 -31.91 15.70 -3.87
C VAL A 269 -30.78 15.01 -4.61
N TRP A 270 -30.19 15.66 -5.62
CA TRP A 270 -29.06 15.13 -6.37
C TRP A 270 -27.82 14.90 -5.47
N LYS A 271 -27.42 15.89 -4.67
CA LYS A 271 -26.32 15.76 -3.69
C LYS A 271 -26.57 14.62 -2.70
N SER A 272 -27.79 14.54 -2.17
CA SER A 272 -28.21 13.47 -1.26
C SER A 272 -28.13 12.09 -1.93
N GLY A 273 -28.58 11.99 -3.19
CA GLY A 273 -28.48 10.78 -3.99
C GLY A 273 -27.04 10.31 -4.20
N ILE A 274 -26.09 11.22 -4.44
CA ILE A 274 -24.66 10.89 -4.53
C ILE A 274 -24.17 10.32 -3.20
N ARG A 275 -24.44 11.01 -2.08
CA ARG A 275 -24.02 10.55 -0.74
C ARG A 275 -24.61 9.19 -0.40
N ALA A 276 -25.89 8.97 -0.70
CA ALA A 276 -26.58 7.70 -0.48
C ALA A 276 -25.95 6.57 -1.33
N LYS A 277 -25.62 6.84 -2.60
CA LYS A 277 -24.94 5.85 -3.45
C LYS A 277 -23.54 5.51 -2.96
N VAL A 278 -22.76 6.50 -2.50
CA VAL A 278 -21.43 6.28 -1.92
C VAL A 278 -21.54 5.43 -0.64
N ALA A 279 -22.48 5.75 0.24
CA ALA A 279 -22.72 4.99 1.48
C ALA A 279 -23.20 3.55 1.21
N ALA A 280 -23.80 3.29 0.04
CA ALA A 280 -24.26 1.98 -0.38
C ALA A 280 -23.19 1.14 -1.08
N ILE A 281 -21.98 1.66 -1.30
CA ILE A 281 -20.88 0.88 -1.88
C ILE A 281 -20.50 -0.23 -0.88
N PRO A 282 -20.53 -1.52 -1.29
CA PRO A 282 -20.06 -2.60 -0.44
C PRO A 282 -18.58 -2.44 -0.06
N THR A 283 -18.17 -3.03 1.06
CA THR A 283 -16.76 -3.05 1.45
C THR A 283 -15.94 -3.84 0.42
N PHE A 284 -14.63 -3.55 0.31
CA PHE A 284 -13.78 -4.19 -0.71
C PHE A 284 -13.73 -5.71 -0.54
N LYS A 285 -13.71 -6.18 0.71
CA LYS A 285 -13.79 -7.60 1.05
C LYS A 285 -14.89 -8.36 0.27
N GLN A 286 -16.05 -7.74 0.06
CA GLN A 286 -17.19 -8.36 -0.61
C GLN A 286 -16.99 -8.58 -2.13
N PHE A 287 -15.98 -7.94 -2.72
CA PHE A 287 -15.61 -8.12 -4.12
C PHE A 287 -14.50 -9.16 -4.31
N TYR A 288 -13.79 -9.50 -3.23
CA TYR A 288 -12.62 -10.38 -3.24
C TYR A 288 -12.95 -11.82 -2.81
N VAL A 289 -13.81 -11.97 -1.80
CA VAL A 289 -14.24 -13.27 -1.24
C VAL A 289 -15.32 -13.93 -2.10
#